data_AF-A0A3D3FVG7-F1
#
_entry.id   AF-A0A3D3FVG7-F1
#
_cell.length_a   1.000
_cell.length_b   1.000
_cell.length_c   1.000
_cell.angle_alpha   90.00
_cell.angle_beta   90.00
_cell.angle_gamma   90.00
#
_symmetry.space_group_name_H-M   'P 1'
#
loop_
_entity.id
_entity.type
_entity.pdbx_description
1 polymer ?
#
loop_
_entity_poly.entity_id
_entity_poly.type
_entity_poly.pdbx_seq_one_letter_code
_entity_poly.pdbx_strand_id
1 'polypeptide(L)'
;MDTTFVTCPKCRSKNWNDIPNTKDLNTTSFKCNRCGYVIVLGACSKCKAEKAWELLVGIQEKGAQRPMYRFRCKNCRRVIGILLQPK
;
A
#
# COMPACT_ATOMS: atom_id res chain seq x y z
N MET A 1 -2.07 -7.34 15.73
CA MET A 1 -1.34 -7.50 14.45
C MET A 1 -0.80 -6.15 14.03
N ASP A 2 0.50 -5.92 14.19
CA ASP A 2 1.14 -4.65 13.80
C ASP A 2 1.13 -4.47 12.29
N THR A 3 0.48 -3.39 11.83
CA THR A 3 0.47 -3.01 10.41
C THR A 3 1.71 -2.19 10.12
N THR A 4 2.60 -2.69 9.25
CA THR A 4 3.77 -1.91 8.83
C THR A 4 3.38 -0.98 7.67
N PHE A 5 3.51 0.33 7.86
CA PHE A 5 3.21 1.30 6.81
C PHE A 5 4.34 1.44 5.80
N VAL A 6 3.99 1.41 4.51
CA VAL A 6 4.96 1.59 3.43
C VAL A 6 5.44 3.04 3.42
N THR A 7 6.76 3.18 3.42
CA THR A 7 7.44 4.46 3.45
C THR A 7 8.16 4.68 2.12
N CYS A 8 8.09 5.90 1.58
CA CYS A 8 8.75 6.23 0.34
C CYS A 8 10.27 6.10 0.49
N PRO A 9 10.95 5.34 -0.39
CA PRO A 9 12.40 5.15 -0.29
C PRO A 9 13.20 6.41 -0.60
N LYS A 10 12.62 7.38 -1.34
CA LYS A 10 13.31 8.61 -1.74
C LYS A 10 13.23 9.72 -0.68
N CYS A 11 12.06 9.95 -0.11
CA CYS A 11 11.81 11.11 0.77
C CYS A 11 11.30 10.74 2.17
N ARG A 12 11.19 9.44 2.47
CA ARG A 12 10.69 8.88 3.73
C ARG A 12 9.25 9.29 4.11
N SER A 13 8.49 9.87 3.18
CA SER A 13 7.06 10.15 3.38
C SER A 13 6.25 8.86 3.44
N LYS A 14 5.24 8.83 4.30
CA LYS A 14 4.27 7.72 4.39
C LYS A 14 2.99 8.00 3.60
N ASN A 15 2.87 9.18 3.02
CA ASN A 15 1.66 9.63 2.33
C ASN A 15 1.76 9.29 0.84
N TRP A 16 0.76 8.56 0.36
CA TRP A 16 0.64 8.11 -1.01
C TRP A 16 -0.67 8.61 -1.63
N ASN A 17 -0.67 8.73 -2.95
CA ASN A 17 -1.87 8.91 -3.76
C ASN A 17 -2.08 7.61 -4.55
N ASP A 18 -3.34 7.18 -4.62
CA ASP A 18 -3.74 6.08 -5.50
C ASP A 18 -3.62 6.52 -6.98
N ILE A 19 -3.12 5.62 -7.82
CA ILE A 19 -3.08 5.78 -9.28
C ILE A 19 -4.12 4.81 -9.83
N PRO A 20 -5.02 5.22 -10.75
CA PRO A 20 -6.30 4.54 -11.08
C PRO A 20 -6.20 3.14 -11.75
N ASN A 21 -5.48 2.20 -11.17
CA ASN A 21 -5.35 0.83 -11.66
C ASN A 21 -5.76 -0.18 -10.58
N THR A 22 -7.01 -0.06 -10.13
CA THR A 22 -7.64 -0.90 -9.09
C THR A 22 -8.19 -2.23 -9.62
N LYS A 23 -8.10 -2.50 -10.93
CA LYS A 23 -8.56 -3.77 -11.53
C LYS A 23 -7.64 -4.95 -11.25
N ASP A 24 -6.34 -4.72 -11.03
CA ASP A 24 -5.38 -5.76 -10.65
C ASP A 24 -4.47 -5.28 -9.51
N LEU A 25 -4.72 -5.81 -8.30
CA LEU A 25 -4.02 -5.47 -7.05
C LEU A 25 -2.50 -5.64 -7.16
N ASN A 26 -2.02 -6.55 -8.01
CA ASN A 26 -0.59 -6.81 -8.17
C ASN A 26 0.08 -5.84 -9.17
N THR A 27 -0.71 -5.00 -9.85
CA THR A 27 -0.23 -3.91 -10.71
C THR A 27 -0.59 -2.53 -10.16
N THR A 28 -1.34 -2.49 -9.05
CA THR A 28 -1.70 -1.24 -8.38
C THR A 28 -0.44 -0.48 -8.00
N SER A 29 -0.43 0.79 -8.44
CA SER A 29 0.69 1.69 -8.30
C SER A 29 0.32 2.83 -7.37
N PHE A 30 1.25 3.24 -6.52
CA PHE A 30 1.06 4.34 -5.60
C PHE A 30 2.11 5.41 -5.84
N LYS A 31 1.66 6.67 -5.95
CA LYS A 31 2.55 7.82 -6.11
C LYS A 31 2.80 8.46 -4.75
N CYS A 32 4.07 8.64 -4.38
CA CYS A 32 4.42 9.39 -3.19
C CYS A 32 3.98 10.85 -3.36
N ASN A 33 3.19 11.35 -2.41
CA ASN A 33 2.66 12.71 -2.47
C ASN A 33 3.78 13.77 -2.43
N ARG A 34 4.84 13.52 -1.63
CA ARG A 34 5.92 14.50 -1.40
C ARG A 34 6.91 14.65 -2.56
N CYS A 35 7.28 13.56 -3.23
CA CYS A 35 8.36 13.57 -4.23
C CYS A 35 7.97 12.98 -5.59
N GLY A 36 6.73 12.53 -5.73
CA GLY A 36 6.23 11.93 -6.97
C GLY A 36 6.75 10.54 -7.29
N TYR A 37 7.62 9.95 -6.46
CA TYR A 37 8.13 8.59 -6.65
C TYR A 37 7.00 7.55 -6.67
N VAL A 38 6.98 6.67 -7.66
CA VAL A 38 5.94 5.65 -7.83
C VAL A 38 6.45 4.29 -7.35
N ILE A 39 5.62 3.58 -6.58
CA ILE A 39 5.81 2.16 -6.25
C ILE A 39 4.73 1.32 -6.91
N VAL A 40 5.05 0.06 -7.18
CA VAL A 40 4.09 -0.97 -7.59
C VAL A 40 4.06 -2.03 -6.49
N LEU A 41 2.89 -2.61 -6.22
CA LEU A 41 2.74 -3.78 -5.35
C LEU A 41 3.36 -5.03 -6.01
N GLY A 42 4.70 -5.10 -5.99
CA GLY A 42 5.47 -6.23 -6.52
C GLY A 42 5.64 -7.37 -5.51
N ALA A 43 6.82 -7.99 -5.47
CA ALA A 43 7.12 -9.10 -4.58
C ALA A 43 7.03 -8.74 -3.08
N CYS A 44 6.64 -9.70 -2.25
CA CYS A 44 6.69 -9.54 -0.80
C CYS A 44 8.13 -9.34 -0.31
N SER A 45 8.44 -8.25 0.36
CA SER A 45 9.81 -7.99 0.84
C SER A 45 10.30 -8.98 1.92
N LYS A 46 9.38 -9.72 2.58
CA LYS A 46 9.73 -10.73 3.60
C LYS A 46 10.02 -12.11 2.99
N CYS A 47 9.15 -12.64 2.13
CA CYS A 47 9.29 -13.99 1.58
C CYS A 47 9.59 -14.05 0.08
N LYS A 48 9.76 -12.88 -0.57
CA LYS A 48 10.04 -12.73 -2.01
C LYS A 48 8.97 -13.30 -2.96
N ALA A 49 7.84 -13.77 -2.43
CA ALA A 49 6.73 -14.27 -3.24
C ALA A 49 6.13 -13.14 -4.10
N GLU A 50 6.06 -13.39 -5.40
CA GLU A 50 5.40 -12.51 -6.37
C GLU A 50 3.88 -12.75 -6.39
N LYS A 51 3.11 -11.73 -6.80
CA LYS A 51 1.64 -11.78 -6.91
C LYS A 51 0.94 -12.33 -5.66
N ALA A 52 1.56 -12.15 -4.49
CA ALA A 52 1.16 -12.77 -3.24
C ALA A 52 0.30 -11.85 -2.37
N TRP A 53 -0.04 -10.64 -2.84
CA TRP A 53 -0.81 -9.68 -2.06
C TRP A 53 -2.31 -9.94 -2.18
N GLU A 54 -3.02 -9.84 -1.05
CA GLU A 54 -4.48 -9.82 -0.98
C GLU A 54 -4.91 -8.56 -0.23
N LEU A 55 -5.99 -7.93 -0.69
CA LEU A 55 -6.57 -6.76 -0.02
C LEU A 55 -7.37 -7.21 1.20
N LEU A 56 -7.00 -6.74 2.39
CA LEU A 56 -7.72 -6.99 3.63
C LEU A 56 -8.77 -5.92 3.93
N VAL A 57 -8.37 -4.65 3.76
CA VAL A 57 -9.22 -3.49 4.07
C VAL A 57 -8.99 -2.48 2.95
N GLY A 58 -10.06 -2.15 2.23
CA GLY A 58 -10.09 -1.07 1.24
C GLY A 58 -10.17 0.32 1.88
N ILE A 59 -10.35 1.35 1.06
CA ILE A 59 -10.51 2.73 1.54
C ILE A 59 -11.69 2.78 2.53
N GLN A 60 -11.41 3.04 3.81
CA GLN A 60 -12.43 3.40 4.79
C GLN A 60 -12.41 4.93 4.94
N GLU A 61 -13.44 5.59 4.41
CA GLU A 61 -13.69 7.02 4.63
C GLU A 61 -14.62 7.28 5.82
N LYS A 62 -15.18 6.23 6.45
CA LYS A 62 -16.10 6.38 7.57
C LYS A 62 -15.36 6.49 8.90
N GLY A 63 -15.20 7.75 9.36
CA GLY A 63 -14.66 8.11 10.67
C GLY A 63 -13.39 8.97 10.60
N ALA A 64 -12.88 9.44 11.73
CA ALA A 64 -11.64 10.24 11.83
C ALA A 64 -10.35 9.47 11.45
N GLN A 65 -10.46 8.28 10.84
CA GLN A 65 -9.33 7.46 10.42
C GLN A 65 -8.89 7.85 9.01
N ARG A 66 -7.58 7.97 8.81
CA ARG A 66 -7.01 8.30 7.51
C ARG A 66 -7.30 7.17 6.51
N PRO A 67 -7.71 7.51 5.27
CA PRO A 67 -7.95 6.50 4.24
C PRO A 67 -6.67 5.70 4.01
N MET A 68 -6.79 4.36 4.01
CA MET A 68 -5.64 3.49 3.77
C MET A 68 -6.07 2.18 3.11
N TYR A 69 -5.14 1.58 2.39
CA TYR A 69 -5.24 0.18 1.98
C TYR A 69 -4.44 -0.70 2.92
N ARG A 70 -4.96 -1.86 3.28
CA ARG A 70 -4.20 -2.92 3.96
C ARG A 70 -4.08 -4.14 3.08
N PHE A 71 -2.85 -4.58 2.85
CA PHE A 71 -2.54 -5.78 2.08
C PHE A 71 -1.92 -6.85 2.97
N ARG A 72 -2.30 -8.10 2.76
CA ARG A 72 -1.65 -9.26 3.40
C ARG A 72 -0.93 -10.09 2.36
N CYS A 73 0.25 -10.59 2.71
CA CYS A 73 0.92 -11.59 1.90
C CYS A 73 0.28 -12.96 2.18
N LYS A 74 -0.23 -13.63 1.14
CA LYS A 74 -0.84 -14.97 1.24
C LYS A 74 0.13 -16.02 1.79
N ASN A 75 1.43 -15.86 1.52
CA ASN A 75 2.46 -16.84 1.89
C ASN A 75 2.98 -16.60 3.32
N CYS A 76 3.58 -15.44 3.60
CA CYS A 76 4.20 -15.16 4.91
C CYS A 76 3.29 -14.43 5.92
N ARG A 77 2.03 -14.19 5.55
CA ARG A 77 1.00 -13.50 6.36
C ARG A 77 1.37 -12.09 6.80
N ARG A 78 2.46 -11.50 6.27
CA ARG A 78 2.87 -10.12 6.53
C ARG A 78 1.78 -9.15 6.08
N VAL A 79 1.46 -8.18 6.93
CA VAL A 79 0.51 -7.11 6.61
C VAL A 79 1.25 -5.80 6.37
N ILE A 80 0.91 -5.12 5.29
CA ILE A 80 1.39 -3.76 4.97
C ILE A 80 0.22 -2.79 4.82
N GLY A 81 0.45 -1.54 5.19
CA GLY A 81 -0.51 -0.44 5.02
C GLY A 81 -0.01 0.61 4.05
N ILE A 82 -0.86 1.07 3.14
CA ILE A 82 -0.64 2.26 2.30
C ILE A 82 -1.54 3.37 2.84
N LEU A 83 -0.95 4.39 3.48
CA LEU A 83 -1.70 5.57 3.92
C LEU A 83 -1.94 6.48 2.72
N LEU A 84 -3.21 6.75 2.45
CA LEU A 84 -3.63 7.73 1.47
C LEU A 84 -3.74 9.10 2.15
N GLN A 85 -3.31 10.13 1.44
CA GLN A 85 -3.61 11.49 1.84
C GLN A 85 -4.97 11.87 1.26
N PRO A 86 -5.94 12.33 2.08
CA PRO A 86 -7.16 12.93 1.54
C PRO A 86 -6.77 14.13 0.66
N LYS A 87 -7.43 14.23 -0.49
CA LYS A 87 -7.26 15.36 -1.42
C LYS A 87 -7.71 16.66 -0.76
#